data_AF-A0A395MU34-F1
#
_entry.id   AF-A0A395MU34-F1
#
_cell.length_a   1.000
_cell.length_b   1.000
_cell.length_c   1.000
_cell.angle_alpha   90.00
_cell.angle_beta   90.00
_cell.angle_gamma   90.00
#
_symmetry.space_group_name_H-M   'P 1'
#
loop_
_entity.id
_entity.type
_entity.pdbx_description
1 polymer ?
#
loop_
_entity_poly.entity_id
_entity_poly.type
_entity_poly.pdbx_seq_one_letter_code
_entity_poly.pdbx_strand_id
1 'polypeptide(L)'
;MDSLQHTYNNLKDVDIASQLIEACPGVLSNLANLLVKHKLHDFYEIRLNHKHFDITRGEKVVTFAGNKNMTVSVVCKDGECPRELLASEGIVPIPGGKIIPSDFIIKNGRAIAYEFAYTHTNEIPSLSPEFLQEWSDYLRNEGLDSFLGLCIREDGVPFDALEVSDSENRINRLLFKYDRSEGGSALTTSWRVDEQNGLGVHMKCRYCEYMNEHEKKCKANNEPVES
;
A
#
# COMPACT_ATOMS: atom_id res chain seq x y z
N MET A 1 -19.42 -10.91 5.99
CA MET A 1 -18.01 -10.59 5.72
C MET A 1 -17.95 -10.11 4.30
N ASP A 2 -17.41 -8.92 4.09
CA ASP A 2 -17.18 -8.42 2.73
C ASP A 2 -16.13 -9.32 2.06
N SER A 3 -16.34 -9.63 0.79
CA SER A 3 -15.36 -10.39 0.02
C SER A 3 -14.10 -9.53 -0.15
N LEU A 4 -12.93 -10.18 -0.25
CA LEU A 4 -11.67 -9.48 -0.56
C LEU A 4 -11.82 -8.55 -1.77
N GLN A 5 -12.48 -9.02 -2.83
CA GLN A 5 -12.81 -8.21 -4.01
C GLN A 5 -13.56 -6.93 -3.63
N HIS A 6 -14.61 -7.02 -2.80
CA HIS A 6 -15.38 -5.85 -2.39
C HIS A 6 -14.50 -4.88 -1.59
N THR A 7 -13.75 -5.39 -0.61
CA THR A 7 -12.85 -4.57 0.20
C THR A 7 -11.80 -3.87 -0.66
N TYR A 8 -11.12 -4.59 -1.54
CA TYR A 8 -10.05 -4.07 -2.39
C TYR A 8 -10.57 -3.06 -3.42
N ASN A 9 -11.62 -3.41 -4.17
CA ASN A 9 -12.10 -2.54 -5.24
C ASN A 9 -12.80 -1.28 -4.71
N ASN A 10 -13.20 -1.23 -3.43
CA ASN A 10 -13.79 -0.05 -2.79
C ASN A 10 -12.82 0.72 -1.88
N LEU A 11 -11.50 0.44 -2.01
CA LEU A 11 -10.49 1.30 -1.41
C LEU A 11 -10.68 2.75 -1.88
N LYS A 12 -10.41 3.67 -0.96
CA LYS A 12 -10.66 5.09 -1.19
C LYS A 12 -9.71 5.64 -2.23
N ASP A 13 -10.20 6.66 -2.92
CA ASP A 13 -9.41 7.43 -3.86
C ASP A 13 -8.19 8.05 -3.15
N VAL A 14 -7.04 7.94 -3.80
CA VAL A 14 -5.74 8.32 -3.24
C VAL A 14 -5.60 9.85 -3.13
N ASP A 15 -6.23 10.65 -4.00
CA ASP A 15 -6.27 12.11 -3.87
C ASP A 15 -7.04 12.51 -2.62
N ILE A 16 -8.21 11.93 -2.42
CA ILE A 16 -9.05 12.22 -1.24
C ILE A 16 -8.27 11.84 0.03
N ALA A 17 -7.64 10.67 0.02
CA ALA A 17 -6.83 10.21 1.14
C ALA A 17 -5.68 11.18 1.45
N SER A 18 -4.90 11.58 0.45
CA SER A 18 -3.76 12.47 0.64
C SER A 18 -4.17 13.88 1.08
N GLN A 19 -5.21 14.46 0.48
CA GLN A 19 -5.73 15.76 0.90
C GLN A 19 -6.23 15.74 2.35
N LEU A 20 -6.92 14.68 2.75
CA LEU A 20 -7.39 14.55 4.14
C LEU A 20 -6.24 14.38 5.13
N ILE A 21 -5.18 13.65 4.75
CA ILE A 21 -3.97 13.50 5.57
C ILE A 21 -3.25 14.86 5.72
N GLU A 22 -3.10 15.62 4.63
CA GLU A 22 -2.50 16.96 4.65
C GLU A 22 -3.34 17.95 5.50
N ALA A 23 -4.67 17.80 5.45
CA ALA A 23 -5.61 18.60 6.23
C ALA A 23 -5.71 18.20 7.72
N CYS A 24 -5.06 17.10 8.14
CA CYS A 24 -5.03 16.62 9.52
C CYS A 24 -3.59 16.65 10.08
N PRO A 25 -3.07 17.84 10.48
CA PRO A 25 -1.71 17.96 10.98
C PRO A 25 -1.44 17.05 12.17
N GLY A 26 -0.35 16.29 12.12
CA GLY A 26 0.08 15.43 13.21
C GLY A 26 -0.52 14.02 13.21
N VAL A 27 -1.46 13.70 12.30
CA VAL A 27 -2.03 12.33 12.21
C VAL A 27 -0.94 11.27 12.10
N LEU A 28 0.00 11.47 11.18
CA LEU A 28 1.06 10.51 10.93
C LEU A 28 2.01 10.38 12.13
N SER A 29 2.33 11.49 12.81
CA SER A 29 3.16 11.48 14.02
C SER A 29 2.47 10.75 15.17
N ASN A 30 1.16 10.91 15.34
CA ASN A 30 0.40 10.23 16.38
C ASN A 30 0.29 8.72 16.12
N LEU A 31 0.05 8.32 14.86
CA LEU A 31 0.07 6.91 14.47
C LEU A 31 1.46 6.29 14.64
N ALA A 32 2.53 7.01 14.31
CA ALA A 32 3.89 6.57 14.55
C ALA A 32 4.16 6.36 16.04
N ASN A 33 3.69 7.28 16.90
CA ASN A 33 3.79 7.14 18.34
C ASN A 33 2.99 5.93 18.86
N LEU A 34 1.84 5.60 18.26
CA LEU A 34 1.11 4.37 18.59
C LEU A 34 1.91 3.12 18.22
N LEU A 35 2.55 3.08 17.05
CA LEU A 35 3.43 1.98 16.66
C LEU A 35 4.57 1.80 17.67
N VAL A 36 5.24 2.89 18.07
CA VAL A 36 6.33 2.86 19.05
C VAL A 36 5.82 2.41 20.43
N LYS A 37 4.70 2.96 20.91
CA LYS A 37 4.08 2.60 22.19
C LYS A 37 3.82 1.09 22.29
N HIS A 38 3.38 0.47 21.20
CA HIS A 38 3.08 -0.96 21.14
C HIS A 38 4.25 -1.81 20.61
N LYS A 39 5.44 -1.23 20.38
CA LYS A 39 6.65 -1.89 19.86
C LYS A 39 6.44 -2.58 18.50
N LEU A 40 5.64 -1.94 17.65
CA LEU A 40 5.30 -2.41 16.30
C LEU A 40 6.08 -1.69 15.20
N HIS A 41 6.84 -0.65 15.54
CA HIS A 41 7.54 0.19 14.57
C HIS A 41 8.64 -0.53 13.77
N ASP A 42 9.20 -1.62 14.33
CA ASP A 42 10.15 -2.47 13.61
C ASP A 42 9.49 -3.44 12.63
N PHE A 43 8.17 -3.65 12.77
CA PHE A 43 7.43 -4.67 12.04
C PHE A 43 6.45 -4.10 11.02
N TYR A 44 5.98 -2.87 11.25
CA TYR A 44 4.93 -2.25 10.47
C TYR A 44 5.26 -0.83 10.07
N GLU A 45 4.74 -0.47 8.90
CA GLU A 45 4.70 0.86 8.35
C GLU A 45 3.28 1.40 8.31
N ILE A 46 3.16 2.72 8.27
CA ILE A 46 1.89 3.39 8.03
C ILE A 46 1.69 3.44 6.51
N ARG A 47 0.60 2.87 6.02
CA ARG A 47 0.30 2.79 4.59
C ARG A 47 -0.99 3.53 4.27
N LEU A 48 -1.01 4.29 3.18
CA LEU A 48 -2.24 4.79 2.58
C LEU A 48 -2.95 3.62 1.89
N ASN A 49 -4.18 3.33 2.29
CA ASN A 49 -4.95 2.22 1.70
C ASN A 49 -5.40 2.60 0.30
N HIS A 50 -4.76 2.03 -0.72
CA HIS A 50 -5.06 2.29 -2.12
C HIS A 50 -4.87 1.02 -2.96
N LYS A 51 -5.30 1.07 -4.22
CA LYS A 51 -5.14 0.02 -5.22
C LYS A 51 -4.53 0.60 -6.49
N HIS A 52 -3.88 -0.24 -7.29
CA HIS A 52 -3.37 0.15 -8.61
C HIS A 52 -4.25 -0.32 -9.78
N PHE A 53 -5.11 -1.32 -9.53
CA PHE A 53 -6.04 -1.90 -10.51
C PHE A 53 -7.20 -2.57 -9.78
N ASP A 54 -8.19 -3.11 -10.50
CA ASP A 54 -9.26 -3.91 -9.90
C ASP A 54 -8.91 -5.40 -9.87
N ILE A 55 -9.48 -6.11 -8.88
CA ILE A 55 -9.47 -7.57 -8.82
C ILE A 55 -10.87 -8.14 -9.03
N THR A 56 -10.92 -9.42 -9.37
CA THR A 56 -12.14 -10.21 -9.52
C THR A 56 -12.24 -11.28 -8.44
N ARG A 57 -13.32 -12.07 -8.45
CA ARG A 57 -13.53 -13.13 -7.47
C ARG A 57 -12.42 -14.19 -7.57
N GLY A 58 -11.81 -14.52 -6.43
CA GLY A 58 -10.73 -15.52 -6.33
C GLY A 58 -9.33 -14.96 -6.58
N GLU A 59 -9.24 -13.68 -6.99
CA GLU A 59 -7.98 -12.99 -7.21
C GLU A 59 -7.44 -12.35 -5.92
N LYS A 60 -6.12 -12.27 -5.83
CA LYS A 60 -5.36 -11.59 -4.77
C LYS A 60 -4.21 -10.84 -5.41
N VAL A 61 -3.91 -9.64 -4.93
CA VAL A 61 -2.65 -8.96 -5.26
C VAL A 61 -1.55 -9.53 -4.38
N VAL A 62 -0.50 -10.04 -5.00
CA VAL A 62 0.61 -10.72 -4.32
C VAL A 62 1.93 -10.12 -4.76
N THR A 63 2.67 -9.58 -3.81
CA THR A 63 4.04 -9.08 -3.98
C THR A 63 5.04 -10.22 -3.97
N PHE A 64 5.89 -10.27 -4.98
CA PHE A 64 7.00 -11.20 -5.12
C PHE A 64 8.31 -10.42 -5.00
N ALA A 65 9.22 -10.95 -4.19
CA ALA A 65 10.61 -10.49 -4.18
C ALA A 65 11.20 -10.70 -5.58
N GLY A 66 11.62 -9.60 -6.21
CA GLY A 66 12.28 -9.63 -7.50
C GLY A 66 13.80 -9.69 -7.34
N ASN A 67 14.50 -8.80 -8.04
CA ASN A 67 15.95 -8.65 -7.91
C ASN A 67 16.32 -7.63 -6.82
N LYS A 68 17.62 -7.37 -6.62
CA LYS A 68 18.12 -6.43 -5.59
C LYS A 68 17.62 -4.98 -5.73
N ASN A 69 16.93 -4.64 -6.81
CA ASN A 69 16.46 -3.30 -7.11
C ASN A 69 14.94 -3.19 -7.20
N MET A 70 14.18 -4.29 -7.08
CA MET A 70 12.74 -4.27 -7.31
C MET A 70 11.98 -5.42 -6.65
N THR A 71 10.76 -5.12 -6.16
CA THR A 71 9.69 -6.11 -5.96
C THR A 71 8.55 -5.87 -6.94
N VAL A 72 7.76 -6.91 -7.22
CA VAL A 72 6.62 -6.79 -8.14
C VAL A 72 5.38 -7.44 -7.55
N SER A 73 4.28 -6.70 -7.54
CA SER A 73 2.97 -7.18 -7.18
C SER A 73 2.16 -7.51 -8.43
N VAL A 74 1.58 -8.71 -8.47
CA VAL A 74 0.74 -9.20 -9.57
C VAL A 74 -0.51 -9.87 -9.02
N VAL A 75 -1.49 -10.10 -9.89
CA VAL A 75 -2.69 -10.85 -9.53
C VAL A 75 -2.43 -12.35 -9.57
N CYS A 76 -2.61 -13.01 -8.42
CA CYS A 76 -2.70 -14.47 -8.31
C CYS A 76 -4.17 -14.87 -8.21
N LYS A 77 -4.58 -15.89 -8.96
CA LYS A 77 -5.96 -16.39 -8.95
C LYS A 77 -6.01 -17.78 -8.35
N ASP A 78 -6.90 -17.99 -7.40
CA ASP A 78 -7.16 -19.29 -6.77
C ASP A 78 -5.89 -19.97 -6.21
N GLY A 79 -4.90 -19.17 -5.79
CA GLY A 79 -3.63 -19.63 -5.25
C GLY A 79 -2.53 -19.92 -6.28
N GLU A 80 -2.81 -19.74 -7.56
CA GLU A 80 -1.84 -19.94 -8.64
C GLU A 80 -1.01 -18.67 -8.90
N CYS A 81 0.32 -18.85 -9.00
CA CYS A 81 1.25 -17.79 -9.36
C CYS A 81 1.31 -17.63 -10.89
N PRO A 82 1.18 -16.41 -11.45
CA PRO A 82 1.24 -16.19 -12.89
C PRO A 82 2.69 -16.29 -13.41
N ARG A 83 3.19 -17.51 -13.59
CA ARG A 83 4.62 -17.79 -13.84
C ARG A 83 5.18 -17.09 -15.08
N GLU A 84 4.42 -17.02 -16.17
CA GLU A 84 4.86 -16.37 -17.40
C GLU A 84 5.05 -14.85 -17.21
N LEU A 85 4.11 -14.20 -16.52
CA LEU A 85 4.18 -12.79 -16.16
C LEU A 85 5.34 -12.50 -15.20
N LEU A 86 5.52 -13.35 -14.20
CA LEU A 86 6.66 -13.21 -13.27
C LEU A 86 7.99 -13.38 -14.01
N ALA A 87 8.08 -14.34 -14.93
CA ALA A 87 9.27 -14.55 -15.74
C ALA A 87 9.57 -13.37 -16.67
N SER A 88 8.56 -12.70 -17.24
CA SER A 88 8.77 -11.49 -18.05
C SER A 88 9.30 -10.31 -17.22
N GLU A 89 9.03 -10.29 -15.92
CA GLU A 89 9.59 -9.34 -14.96
C GLU A 89 10.94 -9.79 -14.36
N GLY A 90 11.48 -10.92 -14.82
CA GLY A 90 12.74 -11.49 -14.31
C GLY A 90 12.61 -12.07 -12.90
N ILE A 91 11.39 -12.44 -12.48
CA ILE A 91 11.10 -12.99 -11.15
C ILE A 91 10.97 -14.51 -11.25
N VAL A 92 11.70 -15.17 -10.36
CA VAL A 92 11.56 -16.61 -10.13
C VAL A 92 10.99 -16.79 -8.72
N PRO A 93 9.72 -17.22 -8.58
CA PRO A 93 9.14 -17.47 -7.27
C PRO A 93 10.00 -18.45 -6.48
N ILE A 94 10.24 -18.13 -5.22
CA ILE A 94 11.12 -18.93 -4.38
C ILE A 94 10.47 -20.31 -4.13
N PRO A 95 11.18 -21.43 -4.39
CA PRO A 95 10.57 -22.76 -4.31
C PRO A 95 9.99 -23.07 -2.94
N GLY A 96 8.68 -23.34 -2.85
CA GLY A 96 8.00 -23.65 -1.58
C GLY A 96 7.60 -22.42 -0.76
N GLY A 97 7.67 -21.22 -1.34
CA GLY A 97 7.10 -20.02 -0.76
C GLY A 97 5.57 -20.10 -0.63
N LYS A 98 5.04 -19.24 0.22
CA LYS A 98 3.63 -19.16 0.61
C LYS A 98 3.14 -17.73 0.53
N ILE A 99 1.84 -17.59 0.28
CA ILE A 99 1.16 -16.30 0.27
C ILE A 99 0.72 -15.98 1.71
N ILE A 100 1.19 -14.87 2.26
CA ILE A 100 0.77 -14.34 3.56
C ILE A 100 0.18 -12.93 3.38
N PRO A 101 -0.77 -12.51 4.23
CA PRO A 101 -1.16 -11.10 4.34
C PRO A 101 0.04 -10.16 4.52
N SER A 102 0.07 -9.04 3.82
CA SER A 102 1.10 -8.00 3.94
C SER A 102 0.51 -6.65 4.32
N ASP A 103 -0.64 -6.30 3.75
CA ASP A 103 -1.25 -4.97 3.91
C ASP A 103 -2.65 -5.10 4.51
N PHE A 104 -2.92 -4.27 5.50
CA PHE A 104 -4.09 -4.38 6.37
C PHE A 104 -4.81 -3.05 6.51
N ILE A 105 -6.12 -3.06 6.24
CA ILE A 105 -7.03 -2.01 6.70
C ILE A 105 -7.35 -2.29 8.16
N ILE A 106 -7.16 -1.30 9.04
CA ILE A 106 -7.57 -1.41 10.44
C ILE A 106 -8.92 -0.73 10.62
N LYS A 107 -9.95 -1.50 10.95
CA LYS A 107 -11.32 -1.00 11.07
C LYS A 107 -12.10 -1.73 12.15
N ASN A 108 -12.76 -0.98 13.02
CA ASN A 108 -13.57 -1.49 14.12
C ASN A 108 -12.82 -2.52 14.98
N GLY A 109 -11.58 -2.19 15.35
CA GLY A 109 -10.73 -3.06 16.17
C GLY A 109 -10.28 -4.35 15.47
N ARG A 110 -10.30 -4.41 14.13
CA ARG A 110 -9.90 -5.58 13.34
C ARG A 110 -8.92 -5.20 12.25
N ALA A 111 -7.94 -6.07 12.01
CA ALA A 111 -7.08 -6.03 10.83
C ALA A 111 -7.73 -6.83 9.69
N ILE A 112 -7.90 -6.20 8.53
CA ILE A 112 -8.49 -6.80 7.34
C ILE A 112 -7.44 -6.77 6.24
N ALA A 113 -6.90 -7.94 5.91
CA ALA A 113 -5.90 -8.08 4.85
C ALA A 113 -6.51 -7.74 3.48
N TYR A 114 -5.80 -6.96 2.67
CA TYR A 114 -6.22 -6.62 1.31
C TYR A 114 -5.14 -6.82 0.24
N GLU A 115 -3.87 -6.80 0.61
CA GLU A 115 -2.76 -7.28 -0.23
C GLU A 115 -1.91 -8.31 0.52
N PHE A 116 -1.10 -9.04 -0.24
CA PHE A 116 -0.37 -10.21 0.22
C PHE A 116 1.07 -10.21 -0.31
N ALA A 117 1.94 -10.96 0.35
CA ALA A 117 3.32 -11.21 -0.08
C ALA A 117 3.58 -12.71 -0.27
N TYR A 118 4.41 -13.06 -1.25
CA TYR A 118 4.93 -14.40 -1.46
C TYR A 118 6.30 -14.54 -0.81
N THR A 119 6.38 -15.35 0.25
CA THR A 119 7.59 -15.44 1.09
C THR A 119 7.77 -16.84 1.69
N HIS A 120 8.94 -17.11 2.27
CA HIS A 120 9.21 -18.33 3.02
C HIS A 120 8.79 -18.26 4.48
N THR A 121 8.67 -17.06 5.05
CA THR A 121 8.21 -16.89 6.43
C THR A 121 6.71 -17.13 6.52
N ASN A 122 6.28 -17.70 7.64
CA ASN A 122 4.85 -17.74 8.01
C ASN A 122 4.54 -16.78 9.15
N GLU A 123 5.52 -16.00 9.59
CA GLU A 123 5.40 -15.12 10.74
C GLU A 123 4.79 -13.80 10.30
N ILE A 124 3.56 -13.58 10.74
CA ILE A 124 2.90 -12.30 10.68
C ILE A 124 3.04 -11.70 12.08
N PRO A 125 3.70 -10.54 12.24
CA PRO A 125 3.81 -9.89 13.53
C PRO A 125 2.41 -9.69 14.17
N SER A 126 2.25 -9.98 15.46
CA SER A 126 0.92 -9.98 16.07
C SER A 126 0.44 -8.56 16.38
N LEU A 127 -0.80 -8.25 16.00
CA LEU A 127 -1.48 -7.01 16.38
C LEU A 127 -2.41 -7.29 17.58
N SER A 128 -2.17 -6.61 18.70
CA SER A 128 -3.00 -6.79 19.89
C SER A 128 -4.39 -6.15 19.71
N PRO A 129 -5.45 -6.69 20.35
CA PRO A 129 -6.78 -6.07 20.34
C PRO A 129 -6.76 -4.62 20.82
N GLU A 130 -5.93 -4.30 21.82
CA GLU A 130 -5.78 -2.96 22.36
C GLU A 130 -5.22 -2.00 21.32
N PHE A 131 -4.16 -2.39 20.61
CA PHE A 131 -3.58 -1.59 19.53
C PHE A 131 -4.59 -1.37 18.39
N LEU A 132 -5.27 -2.44 17.95
CA LEU A 132 -6.26 -2.35 16.88
C LEU A 132 -7.40 -1.40 17.22
N GLN A 133 -7.85 -1.41 18.49
CA GLN A 133 -8.90 -0.52 18.97
C GLN A 133 -8.41 0.93 19.04
N GLU A 134 -7.24 1.18 19.64
CA GLU A 134 -6.64 2.52 19.72
C GLU A 134 -6.43 3.14 18.33
N TRP A 135 -5.88 2.37 17.39
CA TRP A 135 -5.67 2.81 16.00
C TRP A 135 -7.01 3.13 15.32
N SER A 136 -7.99 2.24 15.43
CA SER A 136 -9.29 2.41 14.78
C SER A 136 -10.04 3.61 15.34
N ASP A 137 -9.99 3.84 16.65
CA ASP A 137 -10.69 4.96 17.28
C ASP A 137 -10.01 6.29 16.96
N TYR A 138 -8.68 6.32 16.93
CA TYR A 138 -7.92 7.50 16.52
C TYR A 138 -8.32 7.94 15.10
N LEU A 139 -8.21 7.05 14.10
CA LEU A 139 -8.56 7.39 12.72
C LEU A 139 -10.03 7.78 12.57
N ARG A 140 -10.94 7.13 13.30
CA ARG A 140 -12.37 7.47 13.28
C ARG A 140 -12.62 8.89 13.79
N ASN A 141 -11.96 9.29 14.89
CA ASN A 141 -12.10 10.61 15.47
C ASN A 141 -11.54 11.72 14.57
N GLU A 142 -10.49 11.42 13.81
CA GLU A 142 -9.93 12.33 12.80
C GLU A 142 -10.69 12.33 11.46
N GLY A 143 -11.74 11.51 11.32
CA GLY A 143 -12.48 11.37 10.05
C GLY A 143 -11.70 10.64 8.95
N LEU A 144 -10.64 9.93 9.32
CA LEU A 144 -9.71 9.20 8.45
C LEU A 144 -9.92 7.68 8.49
N ASP A 145 -11.09 7.22 8.95
CA ASP A 145 -11.41 5.79 9.01
C ASP A 145 -11.20 5.12 7.64
N SER A 146 -10.47 4.00 7.66
CA SER A 146 -10.12 3.20 6.48
C SER A 146 -9.20 3.87 5.44
N PHE A 147 -8.69 5.10 5.65
CA PHE A 147 -7.75 5.75 4.72
C PHE A 147 -6.29 5.35 4.98
N LEU A 148 -5.94 5.16 6.25
CA LEU A 148 -4.61 4.71 6.67
C LEU A 148 -4.70 3.30 7.27
N GLY A 149 -3.74 2.47 6.92
CA GLY A 149 -3.61 1.10 7.36
C GLY A 149 -2.16 0.77 7.71
N LEU A 150 -1.88 -0.53 7.74
CA LEU A 150 -0.56 -1.06 8.09
C LEU A 150 -0.04 -1.94 6.96
N CYS A 151 1.25 -1.80 6.66
CA CYS A 151 1.99 -2.71 5.78
C CYS A 151 3.09 -3.39 6.60
N ILE A 152 3.28 -4.70 6.43
CA ILE A 152 4.42 -5.40 7.02
C ILE A 152 5.69 -4.83 6.40
N ARG A 153 6.63 -4.45 7.26
CA ARG A 153 7.91 -3.93 6.84
C ARG A 153 8.69 -5.00 6.07
N GLU A 154 9.07 -4.68 4.83
CA GLU A 154 9.96 -5.52 4.04
C GLU A 154 11.43 -5.14 4.28
N ASP A 155 12.23 -6.15 4.65
CA ASP A 155 13.67 -6.01 4.83
C ASP A 155 14.36 -5.66 3.51
N GLY A 156 15.29 -4.71 3.57
CA GLY A 156 16.09 -4.30 2.41
C GLY A 156 15.40 -3.33 1.45
N VAL A 157 14.14 -2.96 1.68
CA VAL A 157 13.48 -1.88 0.94
C VAL A 157 13.97 -0.52 1.49
N PRO A 158 14.68 0.29 0.67
CA PRO A 158 15.17 1.59 1.12
C PRO A 158 14.04 2.60 1.27
N PHE A 159 14.33 3.71 1.96
CA PHE A 159 13.47 4.90 1.94
C PHE A 159 13.41 5.49 0.53
N ASP A 160 12.34 6.24 0.26
CA ASP A 160 12.02 6.83 -1.05
C ASP A 160 11.87 5.82 -2.20
N ALA A 161 11.48 4.56 -1.93
CA ALA A 161 11.18 3.61 -2.99
C ALA A 161 9.96 4.08 -3.83
N LEU A 162 9.94 3.70 -5.10
CA LEU A 162 8.97 4.24 -6.06
C LEU A 162 8.09 3.14 -6.65
N GLU A 163 6.78 3.29 -6.48
CA GLU A 163 5.76 2.45 -7.11
C GLU A 163 5.44 2.96 -8.52
N VAL A 164 5.51 2.05 -9.48
CA VAL A 164 5.18 2.24 -10.90
C VAL A 164 4.27 1.10 -11.33
N SER A 165 3.05 1.43 -11.72
CA SER A 165 2.03 0.44 -12.05
C SER A 165 1.65 0.47 -13.52
N ASP A 166 1.36 -0.71 -14.05
CA ASP A 166 0.76 -0.96 -15.34
C ASP A 166 -0.61 -1.61 -15.08
N SER A 167 -1.66 -0.81 -15.13
CA SER A 167 -3.01 -1.25 -14.78
C SER A 167 -3.64 -2.14 -15.84
N GLU A 168 -3.23 -2.02 -17.11
CA GLU A 168 -3.70 -2.89 -18.19
C GLU A 168 -3.20 -4.32 -17.98
N ASN A 169 -1.91 -4.48 -17.66
CA ASN A 169 -1.32 -5.78 -17.37
C ASN A 169 -1.48 -6.22 -15.90
N ARG A 170 -2.05 -5.36 -15.05
CA ARG A 170 -2.26 -5.58 -13.60
C ARG A 170 -0.95 -5.93 -12.86
N ILE A 171 0.07 -5.12 -13.11
CA ILE A 171 1.41 -5.22 -12.52
C ILE A 171 1.70 -3.94 -11.74
N ASN A 172 2.18 -4.07 -10.50
CA ASN A 172 2.78 -2.97 -9.75
C ASN A 172 4.24 -3.28 -9.47
N ARG A 173 5.14 -2.32 -9.72
CA ARG A 173 6.58 -2.47 -9.50
C ARG A 173 7.04 -1.48 -8.45
N LEU A 174 7.72 -1.95 -7.41
CA LEU A 174 8.36 -1.10 -6.42
C LEU A 174 9.87 -1.06 -6.70
N LEU A 175 10.37 0.11 -7.12
CA LEU A 175 11.75 0.32 -7.54
C LEU A 175 12.58 0.94 -6.41
N PHE A 176 13.73 0.34 -6.09
CA PHE A 176 14.61 0.74 -4.98
C PHE A 176 15.71 1.72 -5.40
N LYS A 177 16.10 1.70 -6.68
CA LYS A 177 17.10 2.59 -7.28
C LYS A 177 16.58 3.04 -8.64
N TYR A 178 16.01 4.24 -8.69
CA TYR A 178 15.58 4.89 -9.93
C TYR A 178 16.32 6.21 -10.10
N ASP A 179 16.49 6.61 -11.36
CA ASP A 179 17.07 7.91 -11.66
C ASP A 179 16.07 9.00 -11.29
N ARG A 180 16.39 9.78 -10.25
CA ARG A 180 15.56 10.90 -9.78
C ARG A 180 15.52 12.04 -10.80
N SER A 181 16.41 12.05 -11.79
CA SER A 181 16.46 13.06 -12.84
C SER A 181 15.37 12.89 -13.91
N GLU A 182 14.69 11.74 -13.96
CA GLU A 182 13.56 11.50 -14.89
C GLU A 182 12.26 12.24 -14.51
N GLY A 183 12.31 13.18 -13.56
CA GLY A 183 11.33 14.27 -13.42
C GLY A 183 9.86 13.88 -13.51
N GLY A 184 9.22 13.64 -12.36
CA GLY A 184 7.77 13.53 -12.25
C GLY A 184 7.34 13.69 -10.80
N SER A 185 6.14 14.24 -10.56
CA SER A 185 5.53 14.21 -9.24
C SER A 185 5.21 12.75 -8.86
N ALA A 186 5.25 12.47 -7.56
CA ALA A 186 4.87 11.17 -7.01
C ALA A 186 4.27 11.41 -5.63
N LEU A 187 3.16 10.72 -5.37
CA LEU A 187 2.41 10.87 -4.14
C LEU A 187 2.99 9.99 -3.05
N THR A 188 3.13 10.49 -1.81
CA THR A 188 3.59 9.65 -0.70
C THR A 188 2.49 8.67 -0.29
N THR A 189 2.80 7.37 -0.30
CA THR A 189 1.86 6.29 0.02
C THR A 189 2.27 5.46 1.24
N SER A 190 3.52 5.52 1.69
CA SER A 190 3.97 4.86 2.93
C SER A 190 4.94 5.71 3.74
N TRP A 191 4.83 5.58 5.07
CA TRP A 191 5.70 6.20 6.05
C TRP A 191 6.22 5.15 7.02
N ARG A 192 7.52 5.24 7.32
CA ARG A 192 8.22 4.31 8.22
C ARG A 192 8.85 5.09 9.36
N VAL A 193 8.74 4.54 10.57
CA VAL A 193 9.45 5.08 11.73
C VAL A 193 10.92 4.69 11.63
N ASP A 194 11.79 5.69 11.64
CA ASP A 194 13.23 5.57 11.78
C ASP A 194 13.59 6.02 13.20
N GLU A 195 14.23 5.15 13.98
CA GLU A 195 14.65 5.46 15.35
C GLU A 195 15.62 6.66 15.41
N GLN A 196 16.36 6.94 14.33
CA GLN A 196 17.32 8.05 14.29
C GLN A 196 16.71 9.38 13.84
N ASN A 197 15.72 9.33 12.95
CA ASN A 197 15.21 10.50 12.24
C ASN A 197 13.70 10.76 12.46
N GLY A 198 13.03 9.93 13.24
CA GLY A 198 11.59 9.99 13.44
C GLY A 198 10.84 9.41 12.25
N LEU A 199 9.71 10.01 11.87
CA LEU A 199 8.89 9.50 10.76
C LEU A 199 9.48 9.93 9.40
N GLY A 200 9.84 8.95 8.57
CA GLY A 200 10.36 9.17 7.22
C GLY A 200 9.39 8.74 6.11
N VAL A 201 9.51 9.37 4.94
CA VAL A 201 8.81 8.95 3.72
C VAL A 201 9.47 7.68 3.18
N HIS A 202 8.70 6.59 3.11
CA HIS A 202 9.25 5.30 2.72
C HIS A 202 8.93 4.95 1.27
N MET A 203 7.68 5.14 0.83
CA MET A 203 7.26 4.87 -0.55
C MET A 203 6.48 6.02 -1.15
N LYS A 204 6.69 6.23 -2.46
CA LYS A 204 5.91 7.12 -3.30
C LYS A 204 5.33 6.37 -4.48
N CYS A 205 4.17 6.79 -4.98
CA CYS A 205 3.52 6.18 -6.13
C CYS A 205 3.36 7.17 -7.29
N ARG A 206 3.94 6.85 -8.45
CA ARG A 206 3.77 7.61 -9.70
C ARG A 206 2.44 7.32 -10.37
N TYR A 207 1.94 6.08 -10.29
CA TYR A 207 0.68 5.71 -10.93
C TYR A 207 -0.50 6.46 -10.31
N CYS A 208 -0.55 6.50 -8.98
CA CYS A 208 -1.56 7.29 -8.26
C CYS A 208 -1.54 8.75 -8.69
N GLU A 209 -0.36 9.37 -8.76
CA GLU A 209 -0.22 10.75 -9.24
C GLU A 209 -0.73 10.94 -10.69
N TYR A 210 -0.39 10.03 -11.60
CA TYR A 210 -0.83 10.11 -12.99
C TYR A 210 -2.34 9.94 -13.15
N MET A 211 -2.94 8.96 -12.45
CA MET A 211 -4.39 8.76 -12.44
C MET A 211 -5.12 9.98 -11.89
N ASN A 212 -4.56 10.58 -10.83
CA ASN A 212 -5.07 11.82 -10.25
C ASN A 212 -5.09 12.97 -11.28
N GLU A 213 -3.98 13.17 -12.00
CA GLU A 213 -3.93 14.18 -13.06
C GLU A 213 -4.94 13.93 -14.18
N HIS A 214 -5.06 12.67 -14.62
CA HIS A 214 -5.97 12.29 -15.69
C HIS A 214 -7.44 12.51 -15.28
N GLU A 215 -7.84 12.07 -14.10
CA GLU A 215 -9.20 12.26 -13.60
C GLU A 215 -9.55 13.74 -13.44
N LYS A 216 -8.64 14.57 -12.91
CA LYS A 216 -8.84 16.02 -12.78
C LYS A 216 -9.06 16.68 -14.14
N LYS A 217 -8.24 16.34 -15.14
CA LYS A 217 -8.38 16.84 -16.52
C LYS A 217 -9.70 16.38 -17.16
N CYS A 218 -10.09 15.12 -16.97
CA CYS A 218 -11.35 14.60 -17.49
C CYS A 218 -12.58 15.23 -16.82
N LYS A 219 -12.55 15.49 -15.51
CA LYS A 219 -13.63 16.19 -14.79
C LYS A 219 -13.75 17.64 -15.24
N ALA A 220 -12.65 18.38 -15.34
CA ALA A 220 -12.63 19.76 -15.84
C ALA A 220 -13.13 19.88 -17.29
N ASN A 221 -12.87 18.89 -18.14
CA ASN A 221 -13.35 18.87 -19.52
C ASN A 221 -14.84 18.45 -19.66
N ASN A 222 -15.44 17.92 -18.60
CA ASN A 222 -16.83 17.47 -18.57
C ASN A 222 -17.75 18.36 -17.71
N GLU A 223 -17.22 19.44 -17.11
CA GLU A 223 -18.05 20.46 -16.50
C GLU A 223 -18.76 21.25 -17.61
N PRO A 224 -20.10 21.39 -17.56
CA PRO A 224 -20.81 22.21 -18.54
C PRO A 224 -20.32 23.65 -18.39
N VAL A 225 -19.88 24.24 -19.49
CA VAL A 225 -19.64 25.67 -19.56
C VAL A 225 -20.98 26.34 -19.24
N GLU A 226 -21.12 26.90 -18.04
CA GLU A 226 -22.27 27.72 -17.68
C GLU A 226 -22.33 28.89 -18.67
N SER A 227 -23.31 28.85 -19.55
CA SER A 227 -23.65 29.87 -20.54
C SER A 227 -24.66 30.86 -19.98
#